data_AF-A0A943MSW2-F1
#
_entry.id   AF-A0A943MSW2-F1
#
_cell.length_a   1.000
_cell.length_b   1.000
_cell.length_c   1.000
_cell.angle_alpha   90.00
_cell.angle_beta   90.00
_cell.angle_gamma   90.00
#
_symmetry.space_group_name_H-M   'P 1'
#
loop_
_entity.id
_entity.type
_entity.pdbx_description
1 polymer ?
#
loop_
_entity_poly.entity_id
_entity_poly.type
_entity_poly.pdbx_seq_one_letter_code
_entity_poly.pdbx_strand_id
1 'polypeptide(L)'
;MISAGDLRNGVTFEMDGNVVSIIEFQHVKPGKGAAFVRTKIRNVITGAVTEKTFNPNDKYPTAFVERKDMQYLYNDGDLYYFMDSETFEQIPINKSVLGDNFKFVKENMDCK
;
A
#
# COMPACT_ATOMS: atom_id res chain seq x y z
N MET A 1 11.60 -7.80 9.22
CA MET A 1 12.11 -8.11 7.89
C MET A 1 11.52 -9.43 7.45
N ILE A 2 11.00 -9.52 6.23
CA ILE A 2 10.44 -10.73 5.63
C ILE A 2 11.37 -11.26 4.54
N SER A 3 11.54 -12.57 4.45
CA SER A 3 12.31 -13.21 3.38
C SER A 3 11.44 -13.36 2.13
N ALA A 4 12.02 -13.24 0.95
CA ALA A 4 11.29 -13.38 -0.31
C ALA A 4 10.67 -14.79 -0.47
N GLY A 5 11.29 -15.83 0.09
CA GLY A 5 10.72 -17.18 0.14
C GLY A 5 9.43 -17.31 0.96
N ASP A 6 9.21 -16.39 1.91
CA ASP A 6 8.05 -16.36 2.81
C ASP A 6 6.94 -15.44 2.30
N LEU A 7 7.10 -14.82 1.12
CA LEU A 7 6.09 -13.95 0.52
C LEU A 7 4.78 -14.73 0.28
N ARG A 8 3.67 -14.06 0.56
CA ARG A 8 2.30 -14.53 0.37
C ARG A 8 1.45 -13.38 -0.15
N ASN A 9 0.32 -13.71 -0.78
CA ASN A 9 -0.65 -12.72 -1.23
C ASN A 9 -1.08 -11.83 -0.05
N GLY A 10 -1.12 -10.52 -0.29
CA GLY A 10 -1.49 -9.51 0.71
C GLY A 10 -0.33 -8.99 1.56
N VAL A 11 0.83 -9.66 1.59
CA VAL A 11 2.00 -9.16 2.35
C VAL A 11 2.45 -7.82 1.80
N THR A 12 2.70 -6.87 2.70
CA THR A 12 3.28 -5.56 2.42
C THR A 12 4.71 -5.43 2.94
N PHE A 13 5.58 -4.89 2.09
CA PHE A 13 6.99 -4.68 2.42
C PHE A 13 7.53 -3.45 1.69
N GLU A 14 8.66 -2.95 2.20
CA GLU A 14 9.36 -1.82 1.62
C GLU A 14 10.43 -2.30 0.64
N MET A 15 10.45 -1.70 -0.55
CA MET A 15 11.40 -2.01 -1.60
C MET A 15 11.66 -0.77 -2.44
N ASP A 16 12.92 -0.42 -2.66
CA ASP A 16 13.32 0.73 -3.50
C ASP A 16 12.63 2.05 -3.04
N GLY A 17 12.50 2.25 -1.73
CA GLY A 17 11.82 3.41 -1.12
C GLY A 17 10.31 3.45 -1.29
N ASN A 18 9.70 2.37 -1.79
CA ASN A 18 8.26 2.26 -2.01
C ASN A 18 7.66 1.16 -1.14
N VAL A 19 6.42 1.37 -0.69
CA VAL A 19 5.62 0.33 -0.05
C VAL A 19 4.87 -0.45 -1.13
N VAL A 20 5.12 -1.76 -1.20
CA VAL A 20 4.51 -2.65 -2.19
C VAL A 20 3.74 -3.78 -1.50
N SER A 21 2.67 -4.25 -2.15
CA SER A 21 1.85 -5.37 -1.71
C SER A 21 1.89 -6.50 -2.74
N ILE A 22 2.02 -7.75 -2.30
CA ILE A 22 1.99 -8.93 -3.18
C ILE A 22 0.55 -9.19 -3.63
N ILE A 23 0.30 -9.13 -4.94
CA ILE A 23 -0.97 -9.57 -5.54
C ILE A 23 -0.94 -11.10 -5.72
N GLU A 24 0.12 -11.60 -6.34
CA GLU A 24 0.32 -13.01 -6.61
C GLU A 24 1.81 -13.37 -6.52
N PHE A 25 2.11 -14.61 -6.14
CA PHE A 25 3.47 -15.13 -6.13
C PHE A 25 3.52 -16.56 -6.66
N GLN A 26 4.68 -16.91 -7.21
CA GLN A 26 5.00 -18.24 -7.70
C GLN A 26 6.41 -18.60 -7.25
N HIS A 27 6.53 -19.59 -6.36
CA HIS A 27 7.82 -20.14 -5.97
C HIS A 27 8.22 -21.23 -6.96
N VAL A 28 9.27 -21.00 -7.72
CA VAL A 28 9.79 -21.93 -8.72
C VAL A 28 11.07 -22.58 -8.21
N LYS A 29 11.07 -23.91 -8.14
CA LYS A 29 12.24 -24.74 -7.84
C LYS A 29 12.60 -25.55 -9.10
N PRO A 30 13.48 -25.05 -9.98
CA PRO A 30 13.81 -25.76 -11.20
C PRO A 30 14.61 -27.04 -10.87
N GLY A 31 14.43 -28.09 -11.68
CA GLY A 31 15.17 -29.35 -11.50
C GLY A 31 16.69 -29.20 -11.64
N LYS A 32 17.15 -28.14 -12.33
CA LYS A 32 18.54 -27.66 -12.36
C LYS A 32 18.54 -26.13 -12.25
N GLY A 33 19.29 -25.56 -11.31
CA GLY A 33 19.42 -24.11 -11.09
C GLY A 33 18.97 -23.65 -9.71
N ALA A 34 19.12 -22.35 -9.43
CA ALA A 34 18.69 -21.75 -8.18
C ALA A 34 17.16 -21.54 -8.15
N ALA A 35 16.55 -21.69 -6.97
CA ALA A 35 15.15 -21.37 -6.76
C ALA A 35 14.93 -19.85 -6.84
N PHE A 36 13.75 -19.44 -7.31
CA PHE A 36 13.35 -18.04 -7.39
C PHE A 36 11.86 -17.87 -7.11
N VAL A 37 11.47 -16.68 -6.66
CA VAL A 37 10.07 -16.32 -6.44
C VAL A 37 9.68 -15.25 -7.45
N ARG A 38 8.81 -15.58 -8.39
CA ARG A 38 8.20 -14.62 -9.31
C ARG A 38 6.97 -14.04 -8.64
N THR A 39 6.81 -12.73 -8.67
CA THR A 39 5.70 -12.03 -8.01
C THR A 39 5.12 -10.97 -8.91
N LYS A 40 3.83 -10.70 -8.71
CA LYS A 40 3.18 -9.49 -9.16
C LYS A 40 2.92 -8.62 -7.95
N ILE A 41 3.55 -7.46 -7.92
CA ILE A 41 3.47 -6.52 -6.81
C ILE A 41 2.69 -5.28 -7.24
N ARG A 42 1.92 -4.71 -6.30
CA ARG A 42 1.24 -3.43 -6.45
C ARG A 42 1.91 -2.40 -5.55
N ASN A 43 2.30 -1.26 -6.09
CA ASN A 43 2.68 -0.12 -5.27
C ASN A 43 1.44 0.40 -4.53
N VAL A 44 1.52 0.50 -3.19
CA VAL A 44 0.37 0.87 -2.36
C VAL A 44 -0.01 2.34 -2.55
N ILE A 45 0.95 3.20 -2.89
CA ILE A 45 0.73 4.64 -3.10
C ILE A 45 0.22 4.89 -4.53
N THR A 46 0.95 4.42 -5.54
CA THR A 46 0.64 4.75 -6.95
C THR A 46 -0.36 3.80 -7.60
N GLY A 47 -0.63 2.65 -6.98
CA GLY A 47 -1.47 1.59 -7.57
C GLY A 47 -0.81 0.84 -8.74
N ALA A 48 0.39 1.23 -9.17
CA ALA A 48 1.09 0.61 -10.28
C ALA A 48 1.40 -0.86 -10.00
N VAL A 49 1.16 -1.71 -10.99
CA VAL A 49 1.40 -3.15 -10.89
C VAL A 49 2.62 -3.52 -11.71
N THR A 50 3.59 -4.18 -11.08
CA THR A 50 4.83 -4.62 -11.72
C THR A 50 5.09 -6.08 -11.42
N GLU A 51 5.78 -6.77 -12.33
CA GLU A 51 6.27 -8.12 -12.11
C GLU A 51 7.74 -8.07 -11.69
N LYS A 52 8.08 -8.75 -10.61
CA LYS A 52 9.46 -8.81 -10.10
C LYS A 52 9.80 -10.22 -9.64
N THR A 53 11.03 -10.63 -9.92
CA THR A 53 11.58 -11.91 -9.48
C THR A 53 12.58 -11.67 -8.35
N PHE A 54 12.48 -12.46 -7.29
CA PHE A 54 13.30 -12.36 -6.10
C PHE A 54 14.12 -13.63 -5.87
N ASN A 55 15.30 -13.48 -5.28
CA ASN A 55 16.01 -14.60 -4.70
C ASN A 55 15.35 -14.95 -3.35
N PRO A 56 15.02 -16.23 -3.06
CA PRO A 56 14.30 -16.61 -1.83
C PRO A 56 14.99 -16.16 -0.53
N ASN A 57 16.30 -15.93 -0.56
CA ASN A 57 17.10 -15.49 0.58
C ASN A 57 17.10 -13.97 0.78
N ASP A 58 16.60 -13.20 -0.19
CA ASP A 58 16.52 -11.74 -0.07
C ASP A 58 15.57 -11.37 1.07
N LYS A 59 15.92 -10.35 1.84
CA LYS A 59 15.12 -9.87 2.97
C LYS A 59 14.74 -8.41 2.76
N TYR A 60 13.48 -8.11 3.06
CA TYR A 60 12.91 -6.77 2.91
C TYR A 60 12.32 -6.30 4.24
N PRO A 61 12.37 -4.98 4.55
CA PRO A 61 11.63 -4.41 5.68
C PRO A 61 10.14 -4.65 5.51
N THR A 62 9.46 -5.04 6.59
CA THR A 62 8.00 -5.21 6.58
C THR A 62 7.36 -3.84 6.72
N ALA A 63 6.36 -3.56 5.89
CA ALA A 63 5.63 -2.29 5.93
C ALA A 63 4.22 -2.55 6.46
N PHE A 64 3.80 -1.80 7.47
CA PHE A 64 2.44 -1.84 8.00
C PHE A 64 1.61 -0.78 7.31
N VAL A 65 0.49 -1.19 6.72
CA VAL A 65 -0.47 -0.30 6.08
C VAL A 65 -1.78 -0.46 6.82
N GLU A 66 -2.22 0.62 7.45
CA GLU A 66 -3.53 0.71 8.08
C GLU A 66 -4.48 1.44 7.12
N ARG A 67 -5.67 0.88 6.93
CA ARG A 67 -6.76 1.55 6.23
C ARG A 67 -7.83 1.85 7.26
N LYS A 68 -8.18 3.12 7.38
CA LYS A 68 -9.21 3.58 8.28
C LYS A 68 -10.32 4.23 7.47
N ASP A 69 -11.55 3.90 7.82
CA ASP A 69 -12.72 4.56 7.26
C ASP A 69 -12.87 5.90 7.99
N MET A 70 -12.83 7.00 7.24
CA MET A 70 -12.93 8.35 7.78
C MET A 70 -13.94 9.17 7.00
N GLN A 71 -14.65 10.07 7.68
CA GLN A 71 -15.56 10.98 7.05
C GLN A 71 -14.84 12.27 6.64
N TYR A 72 -14.92 12.66 5.37
CA TYR A 72 -14.46 13.98 4.95
C TYR A 72 -15.42 15.05 5.48
N LEU A 73 -14.92 16.02 6.25
CA LEU A 73 -15.75 17.06 6.86
C LEU A 73 -15.83 18.31 5.99
N TYR A 74 -14.71 19.04 5.88
CA TYR A 74 -14.58 20.31 5.17
C TYR A 74 -13.12 20.58 4.83
N ASN A 75 -12.84 21.60 4.04
CA ASN A 75 -11.49 22.11 3.81
C ASN A 75 -11.36 23.58 4.22
N ASP A 76 -10.18 23.94 4.73
CA ASP A 76 -9.78 25.32 5.01
C ASP A 76 -8.47 25.60 4.27
N GLY A 77 -8.55 26.39 3.20
CA GLY A 77 -7.44 26.60 2.28
C GLY A 77 -6.92 25.28 1.68
N ASP A 78 -5.68 24.93 2.02
CA ASP A 78 -4.99 23.72 1.56
C ASP A 78 -5.09 22.53 2.54
N LEU A 79 -5.79 22.69 3.66
CA LEU A 79 -6.02 21.61 4.63
C LEU A 79 -7.43 21.03 4.47
N TYR A 80 -7.52 19.71 4.39
CA TYR A 80 -8.75 18.95 4.31
C TYR A 80 -8.91 18.14 5.59
N TYR A 81 -10.05 18.26 6.26
CA TYR A 81 -10.29 17.65 7.56
C TYR A 81 -11.07 16.36 7.40
N PHE A 82 -10.54 15.29 7.97
CA PHE A 82 -11.17 13.98 8.02
C PHE A 82 -11.44 13.61 9.48
N MET A 83 -12.55 12.95 9.75
CA MET A 83 -12.91 12.48 11.08
C MET A 83 -12.94 10.96 11.13
N ASP A 84 -12.27 10.37 12.10
CA ASP A 84 -12.39 8.96 12.40
C ASP A 84 -13.79 8.68 12.98
N SER A 85 -14.54 7.76 12.36
CA SER A 85 -15.92 7.47 12.75
C SER A 85 -16.06 6.70 14.07
N GLU A 86 -14.96 6.13 14.58
CA GLU A 86 -14.93 5.39 15.85
C GLU A 86 -14.48 6.29 17.01
N THR A 87 -13.43 7.09 16.80
CA THR A 87 -12.82 7.92 17.86
C THR A 87 -13.30 9.37 17.85
N PHE A 88 -13.94 9.82 16.76
CA PHE A 88 -14.30 11.22 16.48
C PHE A 88 -13.09 12.18 16.45
N GLU A 89 -11.87 11.64 16.32
CA GLU A 89 -10.68 12.45 16.15
C GLU A 89 -10.61 13.04 14.74
N GLN A 90 -10.24 14.32 14.65
CA GLN A 90 -10.07 15.01 13.37
C GLN A 90 -8.60 15.04 12.96
N ILE A 91 -8.33 14.69 11.71
CA ILE A 91 -6.99 14.66 11.12
C ILE A 91 -6.97 15.61 9.92
N PRO A 92 -6.12 16.66 9.95
CA PRO A 92 -5.90 17.51 8.80
C PRO A 92 -4.93 16.84 7.81
N ILE A 93 -5.32 16.82 6.53
CA ILE A 93 -4.50 16.32 5.43
C ILE A 93 -4.25 17.45 4.43
N ASN A 94 -3.01 17.60 3.98
CA ASN A 94 -2.68 18.60 2.97
C ASN A 94 -3.23 18.19 1.60
N LYS A 95 -3.75 19.15 0.85
CA LYS A 95 -4.23 18.99 -0.53
C LYS A 95 -3.24 18.27 -1.44
N SER A 96 -1.94 18.45 -1.26
CA SER A 96 -0.90 17.82 -2.08
C SER A 96 -0.84 16.29 -1.95
N VAL A 97 -1.39 15.73 -0.88
CA VAL A 97 -1.44 14.29 -0.61
C VAL A 97 -2.70 13.66 -1.23
N LEU A 98 -3.74 14.46 -1.42
CA LEU A 98 -4.99 14.00 -2.01
C LEU A 98 -4.83 13.81 -3.52
N GLY A 99 -5.30 12.68 -4.02
CA GLY A 99 -5.30 12.42 -5.47
C GLY A 99 -6.30 13.30 -6.21
N ASP A 100 -6.09 13.49 -7.52
CA ASP A 100 -6.95 14.32 -8.40
C ASP A 100 -8.43 13.96 -8.38
N ASN A 101 -8.76 12.70 -8.02
CA ASN A 101 -10.13 12.21 -7.91
C ASN A 101 -10.88 12.79 -6.70
N PHE A 102 -10.17 13.35 -5.70
CA PHE A 102 -10.78 13.88 -4.50
C PHE A 102 -11.70 15.09 -4.77
N LYS A 103 -11.52 15.80 -5.89
CA LYS A 103 -12.41 16.89 -6.33
C LYS A 103 -13.87 16.46 -6.53
N PHE A 104 -14.13 15.16 -6.63
CA PHE A 104 -15.48 14.60 -6.79
C PHE A 104 -16.10 14.13 -5.46
N VAL A 105 -15.36 14.22 -4.36
CA VAL A 105 -15.81 13.86 -3.02
C VAL A 105 -16.53 15.06 -2.40
N LYS A 106 -17.71 14.83 -1.84
CA LYS A 106 -18.50 15.86 -1.15
C LYS A 106 -18.26 15.80 0.35
N GLU A 107 -18.47 16.91 1.01
CA GLU A 107 -18.50 16.99 2.48
C GLU A 107 -19.49 15.95 3.05
N ASN A 108 -19.12 15.40 4.21
CA ASN A 108 -19.79 14.31 4.93
C ASN A 108 -19.77 12.94 4.22
N MET A 109 -19.00 12.77 3.14
CA MET A 109 -18.82 11.45 2.52
C MET A 109 -17.77 10.60 3.26
N ASP A 110 -18.10 9.33 3.45
CA ASP A 110 -17.16 8.33 3.96
C ASP A 110 -16.08 8.02 2.91
N CYS A 111 -14.83 8.05 3.34
CA CYS A 111 -13.62 7.84 2.57
C CYS A 111 -12.76 6.74 3.20
N LYS A 112 -11.91 6.08 2.40
CA LYS A 112 -10.96 5.05 2.84
C LYS A 112 -9.57 5.34 2.32
#